data_AF-A0A1W9ID53-F1
#
_entry.id   AF-A0A1W9ID53-F1
#
_cell.length_a   1.000
_cell.length_b   1.000
_cell.length_c   1.000
_cell.angle_alpha   90.00
_cell.angle_beta   90.00
_cell.angle_gamma   90.00
#
_symmetry.space_group_name_H-M   'P 1'
#
loop_
_entity.id
_entity.type
_entity.pdbx_description
1 polymer ?
#
loop_
_entity_poly.entity_id
_entity_poly.type
_entity_poly.pdbx_seq_one_letter_code
_entity_poly.pdbx_strand_id
1 'polypeptide(L)'
;MEPFVRWGSGLFGIILFVGCTNGTDQRLTQVQRGLEKSLHTNIAHGDLSIRRAGDHLTIVITERLLFAVGSYEIKPDGIDVLRRMGIFLEVASLKEIRVAGHGDRAPGSDRPGLYSEMVALSKARATQAGRVLNENGMHSQNATIEWYGDIRPIASNETEEGRRTNRRVEILLYATPA
;
A
#
# COMPACT_ATOMS: atom_id res chain seq x y z
N MET A 1 -12.84 -52.46 -41.63
CA MET A 1 -11.83 -52.27 -42.68
C MET A 1 -11.79 -50.78 -42.99
N GLU A 2 -10.72 -50.13 -42.53
CA GLU A 2 -10.33 -48.76 -42.90
C GLU A 2 -10.14 -48.63 -44.43
N PRO A 3 -10.23 -47.42 -45.00
CA PRO A 3 -9.00 -46.62 -45.12
C PRO A 3 -9.16 -45.12 -44.76
N PHE A 4 -8.36 -44.69 -43.78
CA PHE A 4 -7.42 -43.56 -43.74
C PHE A 4 -7.30 -42.61 -44.97
N VAL A 5 -6.82 -41.37 -44.67
CA VAL A 5 -6.22 -40.30 -45.54
C VAL A 5 -7.19 -39.12 -45.81
N ARG A 6 -6.91 -37.83 -45.54
CA ARG A 6 -5.68 -37.03 -45.32
C ARG A 6 -6.01 -35.71 -44.60
N TRP A 7 -5.04 -35.17 -43.85
CA TRP A 7 -5.06 -33.83 -43.27
C TRP A 7 -4.90 -32.72 -44.32
N GLY A 8 -5.69 -31.66 -44.19
CA GLY A 8 -5.54 -30.38 -44.89
C GLY A 8 -5.34 -29.26 -43.86
N SER A 9 -4.11 -28.83 -43.75
CA SER A 9 -3.57 -27.70 -42.99
C SER A 9 -4.25 -26.36 -43.29
N GLY A 10 -4.53 -25.55 -42.25
CA GLY A 10 -4.71 -24.11 -42.41
C GLY A 10 -5.51 -23.44 -41.29
N LEU A 11 -4.85 -22.54 -40.56
CA LEU A 11 -5.41 -21.53 -39.66
C LEU A 11 -5.98 -22.03 -38.33
N PHE A 12 -5.10 -22.45 -37.43
CA PHE A 12 -5.35 -22.24 -36.00
C PHE A 12 -5.31 -20.73 -35.74
N GLY A 13 -6.51 -20.16 -35.57
CA GLY A 13 -6.66 -18.79 -35.11
C GLY A 13 -5.89 -18.60 -33.81
N ILE A 14 -4.86 -17.74 -33.86
CA ILE A 14 -4.27 -17.18 -32.66
C ILE A 14 -5.37 -16.33 -32.04
N ILE A 15 -6.05 -16.88 -31.02
CA ILE A 15 -6.81 -16.07 -30.08
C ILE A 15 -5.76 -15.29 -29.30
N LEU A 16 -5.34 -14.16 -29.85
CA LEU A 16 -4.75 -13.09 -29.07
C LEU A 16 -5.85 -12.66 -28.10
N PHE A 17 -5.81 -13.21 -26.90
CA PHE A 17 -6.33 -12.52 -25.74
C PHE A 17 -5.55 -11.21 -25.65
N VAL A 18 -5.99 -10.20 -26.40
CA VAL A 18 -5.77 -8.81 -26.03
C VAL A 18 -6.51 -8.70 -24.70
N GLY A 19 -5.77 -8.91 -23.61
CA GLY A 19 -6.25 -8.56 -22.29
C GLY A 19 -6.58 -7.08 -22.36
N CYS A 20 -7.86 -6.76 -22.55
CA CYS A 20 -8.38 -5.44 -22.30
C CYS A 20 -8.07 -5.17 -20.83
N THR A 21 -6.97 -4.49 -20.57
CA THR A 21 -6.73 -3.90 -19.27
C THR A 21 -7.91 -2.98 -19.03
N ASN A 22 -8.77 -3.33 -18.08
CA ASN A 22 -9.92 -2.49 -17.73
C ASN A 22 -9.42 -1.05 -17.46
N GLY A 23 -10.19 -0.01 -17.78
CA GLY A 23 -9.73 1.39 -17.59
C GLY A 23 -9.26 1.71 -16.17
N THR A 24 -9.79 0.98 -15.18
CA THR A 24 -9.34 0.88 -13.79
C THR A 24 -7.85 0.52 -13.66
N ASP A 25 -7.41 -0.49 -14.41
CA ASP A 25 -6.04 -1.00 -14.40
C ASP A 25 -5.06 0.05 -14.95
N GLN A 26 -5.45 0.71 -16.04
CA GLN A 26 -4.70 1.82 -16.63
C GLN A 26 -4.59 3.02 -15.69
N ARG A 27 -5.67 3.40 -14.99
CA ARG A 27 -5.67 4.51 -14.03
C ARG A 27 -4.69 4.26 -12.89
N LEU A 28 -4.79 3.11 -12.22
CA LEU A 28 -3.85 2.77 -11.14
C LEU A 28 -2.40 2.67 -11.66
N THR A 29 -2.18 2.20 -12.88
CA THR A 29 -0.83 2.17 -13.47
C THR A 29 -0.26 3.57 -13.68
N GLN A 30 -1.08 4.53 -14.09
CA GLN A 30 -0.67 5.93 -14.17
C GLN A 30 -0.38 6.52 -12.78
N VAL A 31 -1.23 6.19 -11.80
CA VAL A 31 -1.07 6.61 -10.41
C VAL A 31 0.25 6.11 -9.83
N GLN A 32 0.51 4.80 -9.96
CA GLN A 32 1.74 4.17 -9.49
C GLN A 32 2.97 4.84 -10.09
N ARG A 33 3.04 4.98 -11.42
CA ARG A 33 4.20 5.61 -12.09
C ARG A 33 4.43 7.05 -11.65
N GLY A 34 3.36 7.83 -11.45
CA GLY A 34 3.47 9.20 -10.98
C GLY A 34 4.01 9.30 -9.56
N LEU A 35 3.55 8.42 -8.66
CA LEU A 35 4.07 8.32 -7.30
C LEU A 35 5.52 7.84 -7.26
N GLU A 36 5.86 6.80 -8.02
CA GLU A 36 7.24 6.30 -8.14
C GLU A 36 8.19 7.39 -8.60
N LYS A 37 7.78 8.20 -9.59
CA LYS A 37 8.56 9.35 -10.06
C LYS A 37 8.72 10.42 -8.98
N SER A 38 7.63 10.78 -8.30
CA SER A 38 7.62 11.86 -7.29
C SER A 38 8.40 11.50 -6.02
N LEU A 39 8.36 10.22 -5.63
CA LEU A 39 8.92 9.70 -4.37
C LEU A 39 10.17 8.83 -4.60
N HIS A 40 10.78 8.89 -5.79
CA HIS A 40 11.88 8.02 -6.19
C HIS A 40 13.05 8.02 -5.19
N THR A 41 13.36 9.16 -4.57
CA THR A 41 14.43 9.26 -3.56
C THR A 41 14.10 8.44 -2.30
N ASN A 42 12.88 8.53 -1.78
CA ASN A 42 12.46 7.75 -0.62
C ASN A 42 12.39 6.25 -0.93
N ILE A 43 12.01 5.90 -2.17
CA ILE A 43 12.03 4.50 -2.63
C ILE A 43 13.47 3.99 -2.70
N ALA A 44 14.40 4.77 -3.25
CA ALA A 44 15.81 4.39 -3.36
C ALA A 44 16.48 4.21 -1.99
N HIS A 45 16.05 4.97 -0.97
CA HIS A 45 16.52 4.81 0.42
C HIS A 45 15.85 3.65 1.17
N GLY A 46 14.84 2.99 0.59
CA GLY A 46 14.10 1.91 1.25
C GLY A 46 13.11 2.41 2.31
N ASP A 47 12.79 3.69 2.31
CA ASP A 47 11.87 4.31 3.28
C ASP A 47 10.39 4.09 2.90
N LEU A 48 10.14 3.84 1.62
CA LEU A 48 8.82 3.67 1.03
C LEU A 48 8.86 2.60 -0.07
N SER A 49 7.79 1.83 -0.22
CA SER A 49 7.60 0.96 -1.39
C SER A 49 6.16 1.06 -1.89
N ILE A 50 5.97 0.81 -3.18
CA ILE A 50 4.66 0.80 -3.82
C ILE A 50 4.46 -0.58 -4.43
N ARG A 51 3.35 -1.23 -4.09
CA ARG A 51 2.98 -2.55 -4.60
C ARG A 51 1.60 -2.50 -5.21
N ARG A 52 1.40 -3.30 -6.25
CA ARG A 52 0.09 -3.55 -6.82
C ARG A 52 -0.49 -4.85 -6.29
N ALA A 53 -1.75 -4.82 -5.89
CA ALA A 53 -2.47 -5.99 -5.40
C ALA A 53 -3.89 -5.99 -6.00
N GLY A 54 -4.06 -6.65 -7.14
CA GLY A 54 -5.36 -6.78 -7.80
C GLY A 54 -5.97 -5.43 -8.17
N ASP A 55 -6.96 -5.01 -7.40
CA ASP A 55 -7.82 -3.84 -7.60
C ASP A 55 -7.35 -2.56 -6.87
N HIS A 56 -6.24 -2.64 -6.14
CA HIS A 56 -5.68 -1.51 -5.41
C HIS A 56 -4.15 -1.42 -5.49
N LEU A 57 -3.64 -0.25 -5.15
CA LEU A 57 -2.22 -0.04 -4.86
C LEU A 57 -2.03 0.03 -3.34
N THR A 58 -0.98 -0.60 -2.85
CA THR A 58 -0.54 -0.50 -1.45
C THR A 58 0.77 0.26 -1.42
N ILE A 59 0.76 1.40 -0.74
CA ILE A 59 1.97 2.18 -0.46
C ILE A 59 2.37 1.87 0.97
N VAL A 60 3.57 1.31 1.15
CA VAL A 60 4.11 0.97 2.45
C VAL A 60 5.15 1.99 2.83
N ILE A 61 4.96 2.68 3.95
CA ILE A 61 5.88 3.70 4.44
C ILE A 61 6.43 3.26 5.79
N THR A 62 7.75 3.26 5.93
CA THR A 62 8.42 2.83 7.16
C THR A 62 8.12 3.81 8.31
N GLU A 63 8.06 3.29 9.53
CA GLU A 63 8.02 4.11 10.75
C GLU A 63 9.20 5.08 10.77
N ARG A 64 10.40 4.64 10.40
CA ARG A 64 11.62 5.46 10.42
C ARG A 64 11.45 6.74 9.60
N LEU A 65 10.77 6.69 8.45
CA LEU A 65 10.53 7.89 7.66
C LEU A 65 9.54 8.84 8.34
N LEU A 66 8.46 8.29 8.88
CA LEU A 66 7.32 9.07 9.36
C LEU A 66 7.48 9.56 10.80
N PHE A 67 8.06 8.75 11.70
CA PHE A 67 7.99 8.95 13.15
C PHE A 67 9.34 8.69 13.83
N ALA A 68 9.47 9.18 15.06
CA ALA A 68 10.44 8.65 16.00
C ALA A 68 9.92 7.34 16.64
N VAL A 69 10.82 6.53 17.21
CA VAL A 69 10.46 5.29 17.92
C VAL A 69 9.47 5.61 19.05
N GLY A 70 8.37 4.87 19.11
CA GLY A 70 7.31 5.05 20.12
C GLY A 70 6.46 6.32 19.97
N SER A 71 6.73 7.18 18.98
CA SER A 71 5.98 8.40 18.74
C SER A 71 4.95 8.25 17.62
N TYR A 72 3.92 9.08 17.65
CA TYR A 72 2.96 9.30 16.56
C TYR A 72 3.09 10.70 15.94
N GLU A 73 4.01 11.53 16.43
CA GLU A 73 4.29 12.83 15.82
C GLU A 73 5.07 12.65 14.52
N ILE A 74 4.52 13.18 13.43
CA ILE A 74 5.12 13.03 12.11
C ILE A 74 6.30 13.98 11.99
N LYS A 75 7.45 13.44 11.59
CA LYS A 75 8.67 14.20 11.32
C LYS A 75 8.51 15.11 10.10
N PRO A 76 9.28 16.20 9.98
CA PRO A 76 9.23 17.09 8.81
C PRO A 76 9.32 16.36 7.46
N ASP A 77 10.29 15.44 7.32
CA ASP A 77 10.46 14.64 6.09
C ASP A 77 9.22 13.79 5.77
N GLY A 78 8.59 13.23 6.80
CA GLY A 78 7.36 12.45 6.67
C GLY A 78 6.17 13.32 6.25
N ILE A 79 6.06 14.54 6.77
CA ILE A 79 5.06 15.52 6.35
C ILE A 79 5.23 15.85 4.87
N ASP A 80 6.47 16.06 4.41
CA ASP A 80 6.75 16.38 3.00
C ASP A 80 6.36 15.24 2.05
N VAL A 81 6.63 13.98 2.43
CA VAL A 81 6.20 12.81 1.66
C VAL A 81 4.68 12.69 1.63
N LEU A 82 4.01 12.78 2.78
CA LEU A 82 2.55 12.68 2.86
C LEU A 82 1.86 13.85 2.13
N ARG A 83 2.43 15.06 2.15
CA ARG A 83 1.95 16.20 1.37
C ARG A 83 1.98 15.91 -0.13
N ARG A 84 3.12 15.45 -0.65
CA ARG A 84 3.28 15.11 -2.07
C ARG A 84 2.32 13.99 -2.48
N MET A 85 2.09 13.03 -1.59
CA MET A 85 1.10 11.98 -1.80
C MET A 85 -0.32 12.55 -1.84
N GLY A 86 -0.73 13.36 -0.87
CA GLY A 86 -2.06 13.97 -0.81
C GLY A 86 -2.43 14.69 -2.12
N ILE A 87 -1.52 15.53 -2.62
CA ILE A 87 -1.73 16.28 -3.87
C ILE A 87 -1.94 15.33 -5.04
N PHE A 88 -1.19 14.23 -5.07
CA PHE A 88 -1.32 13.23 -6.10
C PHE A 88 -2.64 12.44 -6.02
N LEU A 89 -3.12 12.17 -4.80
CA LEU A 89 -4.39 11.48 -4.55
C LEU A 89 -5.59 12.31 -5.00
N GLU A 90 -5.53 13.63 -4.84
CA GLU A 90 -6.53 14.57 -5.33
C GLU A 90 -6.65 14.47 -6.86
N VAL A 91 -5.53 14.56 -7.58
CA VAL A 91 -5.48 14.45 -9.05
C VAL A 91 -5.98 13.08 -9.53
N ALA A 92 -5.66 12.02 -8.79
CA ALA A 92 -6.05 10.66 -9.14
C ALA A 92 -7.57 10.38 -8.97
N SER A 93 -8.32 11.29 -8.32
CA SER A 93 -9.77 11.19 -8.11
C SER A 93 -10.21 9.83 -7.53
N LEU A 94 -9.40 9.29 -6.62
CA LEU A 94 -9.66 7.99 -6.00
C LEU A 94 -10.85 8.08 -5.05
N LYS A 95 -11.69 7.04 -5.08
CA LYS A 95 -12.96 7.02 -4.35
C LYS A 95 -12.88 6.36 -2.99
N GLU A 96 -11.87 5.51 -2.78
CA GLU A 96 -11.63 4.86 -1.51
C GLU A 96 -10.13 4.76 -1.25
N ILE A 97 -9.73 5.27 -0.08
CA ILE A 97 -8.37 5.35 0.43
C ILE A 97 -8.42 4.81 1.84
N ARG A 98 -7.53 3.87 2.17
CA ARG A 98 -7.41 3.35 3.54
C ARG A 98 -6.04 3.65 4.07
N VAL A 99 -5.96 4.13 5.30
CA VAL A 99 -4.70 4.41 5.99
C VAL A 99 -4.62 3.47 7.18
N ALA A 100 -3.73 2.49 7.10
CA ALA A 100 -3.58 1.43 8.08
C ALA A 100 -2.29 1.56 8.88
N GLY A 101 -2.40 1.60 10.20
CA GLY A 101 -1.25 1.58 11.11
C GLY A 101 -0.85 0.16 11.50
N HIS A 102 0.46 -0.10 11.56
CA HIS A 102 1.03 -1.36 12.04
C HIS A 102 2.14 -1.11 13.06
N GLY A 103 2.34 -2.11 13.92
CA GLY A 103 3.45 -2.21 14.87
C GLY A 103 4.14 -3.57 14.76
N ASP A 104 5.23 -3.71 15.49
CA ASP A 104 5.93 -4.97 15.67
C ASP A 104 5.59 -5.62 17.01
N ARG A 105 6.15 -6.80 17.25
CA ARG A 105 6.10 -7.48 18.55
C ARG A 105 7.50 -7.70 19.09
N ALA A 106 7.66 -7.61 20.40
CA ALA A 106 8.87 -8.04 21.08
C ALA A 106 9.12 -9.56 20.87
N PRO A 107 10.38 -10.00 20.70
CA PRO A 107 10.72 -11.42 20.61
C PRO A 107 10.22 -12.21 21.82
N GLY A 108 9.77 -13.45 21.60
CA GLY A 108 9.29 -14.33 22.66
C GLY A 108 7.98 -13.89 23.34
N SER A 109 7.26 -12.93 22.78
CA SER A 109 5.94 -12.55 23.28
C SER A 109 4.86 -13.48 22.70
N ASP A 110 4.20 -14.21 23.59
CA ASP A 110 3.43 -15.41 23.26
C ASP A 110 2.16 -15.17 22.43
N ARG A 111 1.60 -13.94 22.35
CA ARG A 111 0.36 -13.69 21.58
C ARG A 111 0.23 -12.29 20.98
N PRO A 112 -0.34 -12.16 19.76
CA PRO A 112 -0.86 -10.88 19.25
C PRO A 112 -1.94 -10.38 20.20
N GLY A 113 -1.78 -9.15 20.68
CA GLY A 113 -2.73 -8.55 21.60
C GLY A 113 -3.61 -7.53 20.89
N LEU A 114 -4.91 -7.81 20.76
CA LEU A 114 -5.89 -6.80 20.31
C LEU A 114 -5.96 -5.56 21.22
N TYR A 115 -5.36 -5.65 22.41
CA TYR A 115 -5.27 -4.58 23.41
C TYR A 115 -3.82 -4.20 23.75
N SER A 116 -2.87 -4.49 22.85
CA SER A 116 -1.47 -4.08 23.06
C SER A 116 -1.29 -2.57 22.93
N GLU A 117 -0.25 -2.02 23.54
CA GLU A 117 0.15 -0.62 23.32
C GLU A 117 0.39 -0.33 21.83
N MET A 118 0.80 -1.35 21.07
CA MET A 118 0.98 -1.27 19.62
C MET A 118 -0.33 -1.03 18.87
N VAL A 119 -1.47 -1.53 19.37
CA VAL A 119 -2.78 -1.20 18.80
C VAL A 119 -3.09 0.29 18.96
N ALA A 120 -2.91 0.84 20.16
CA ALA A 120 -3.15 2.27 20.40
C ALA A 120 -2.19 3.16 19.59
N LEU A 121 -0.89 2.81 19.56
CA LEU A 121 0.13 3.55 18.82
C LEU A 121 -0.11 3.49 17.30
N SER A 122 -0.45 2.31 16.76
CA SER A 122 -0.73 2.15 15.34
C SER A 122 -1.97 2.93 14.91
N LYS A 123 -3.02 2.95 15.73
CA LYS A 123 -4.20 3.81 15.53
C LYS A 123 -3.81 5.29 15.49
N ALA A 124 -3.06 5.77 16.47
CA ALA A 124 -2.63 7.17 16.52
C ALA A 124 -1.81 7.57 15.28
N ARG A 125 -0.89 6.70 14.84
CA ARG A 125 -0.07 6.92 13.64
C ARG A 125 -0.90 6.97 12.37
N ALA A 126 -1.84 6.05 12.20
CA ALA A 126 -2.75 6.04 11.05
C ALA A 126 -3.61 7.31 11.02
N THR A 127 -4.12 7.75 12.17
CA THR A 127 -4.88 9.00 12.29
C THR A 127 -4.04 10.22 11.92
N GLN A 128 -2.81 10.34 12.41
CA GLN A 128 -1.95 11.47 12.07
C GLN A 128 -1.59 11.49 10.58
N ALA A 129 -1.26 10.33 10.00
CA ALA A 129 -0.97 10.24 8.57
C ALA A 129 -2.20 10.63 7.74
N GLY A 130 -3.37 10.12 8.10
CA GLY A 130 -4.65 10.48 7.49
C GLY A 130 -4.96 11.97 7.58
N ARG A 131 -4.68 12.62 8.72
CA ARG A 131 -4.84 14.07 8.90
C ARG A 131 -3.97 14.85 7.91
N VAL A 132 -2.68 14.53 7.83
CA VAL A 132 -1.76 15.21 6.90
C VAL A 132 -2.18 14.99 5.45
N LEU A 133 -2.57 13.77 5.07
CA LEU A 133 -3.10 13.51 3.72
C LEU A 133 -4.35 14.34 3.44
N ASN A 134 -5.25 14.48 4.42
CA ASN A 134 -6.49 15.22 4.27
C ASN A 134 -6.27 16.72 4.10
N GLU A 135 -5.33 17.30 4.84
CA GLU A 135 -4.91 18.70 4.71
C GLU A 135 -4.28 19.01 3.34
N ASN A 136 -3.89 17.99 2.57
CA ASN A 136 -3.16 18.14 1.32
C ASN A 136 -3.86 17.48 0.12
N GLY A 137 -5.20 17.33 0.14
CA GLY A 137 -5.98 16.97 -1.05
C GLY A 137 -6.71 15.62 -0.98
N MET A 138 -6.45 14.79 0.03
CA MET A 138 -7.28 13.60 0.27
C MET A 138 -8.62 14.02 0.89
N HIS A 139 -9.74 13.72 0.24
CA HIS A 139 -11.04 13.99 0.87
C HIS A 139 -11.35 12.99 1.98
N SER A 140 -11.73 13.49 3.16
CA SER A 140 -12.04 12.65 4.33
C SER A 140 -13.19 11.67 4.08
N GLN A 141 -14.14 12.02 3.21
CA GLN A 141 -15.24 11.16 2.79
C GLN A 141 -14.77 9.90 2.03
N ASN A 142 -13.58 9.95 1.45
CA ASN A 142 -12.98 8.84 0.71
C ASN A 142 -11.99 8.07 1.59
N ALA A 143 -11.80 8.46 2.86
CA ALA A 143 -10.72 7.96 3.71
C ALA A 143 -11.24 7.11 4.88
N THR A 144 -10.71 5.89 5.01
CA THR A 144 -10.93 5.02 6.16
C THR A 144 -9.63 4.88 6.95
N ILE A 145 -9.70 5.11 8.26
CA ILE A 145 -8.56 4.88 9.16
C ILE A 145 -8.66 3.47 9.74
N GLU A 146 -7.67 2.64 9.47
CA GLU A 146 -7.54 1.28 9.97
C GLU A 146 -6.31 1.17 10.88
N TRP A 147 -6.30 0.16 11.75
CA TRP A 147 -5.16 -0.13 12.61
C TRP A 147 -5.14 -1.60 12.96
N TYR A 148 -3.94 -2.16 13.03
CA TYR A 148 -3.75 -3.58 13.24
C TYR A 148 -2.79 -3.90 14.39
N GLY A 149 -2.07 -2.90 14.93
CA GLY A 149 -0.98 -3.17 15.86
C GLY A 149 -0.03 -4.22 15.27
N ASP A 150 0.25 -5.24 16.05
CA ASP A 150 1.20 -6.32 15.73
C ASP A 150 0.53 -7.60 15.19
N ILE A 151 -0.76 -7.54 14.84
CA ILE A 151 -1.53 -8.74 14.43
C ILE A 151 -1.43 -9.06 12.94
N ARG A 152 -0.87 -8.16 12.13
CA ARG A 152 -0.63 -8.34 10.68
C ARG A 152 0.85 -8.11 10.32
N PRO A 153 1.78 -8.95 10.82
CA PRO A 153 3.19 -8.86 10.46
C PRO A 153 3.40 -9.27 9.00
N ILE A 154 4.33 -8.60 8.32
CA ILE A 154 4.80 -8.95 6.97
C ILE A 154 6.22 -9.50 6.97
N ALA A 155 6.90 -9.45 8.12
CA ALA A 155 8.21 -10.04 8.37
C ALA A 155 8.27 -10.66 9.77
N SER A 156 9.30 -11.45 10.05
CA SER A 156 9.50 -12.07 11.37
C SER A 156 9.68 -11.04 12.47
N ASN A 157 9.04 -11.22 13.63
CA ASN A 157 9.30 -10.38 14.81
C ASN A 157 10.54 -10.84 15.61
N GLU A 158 11.14 -11.97 15.24
CA GLU A 158 12.33 -12.49 15.93
C GLU A 158 13.59 -11.69 15.60
N THR A 159 13.67 -11.08 14.41
CA THR A 159 14.81 -10.26 13.98
C THR A 159 14.51 -8.77 14.07
N GLU A 160 15.55 -7.95 14.28
CA GLU A 160 15.39 -6.49 14.33
C GLU A 160 14.98 -5.93 12.98
N GLU A 161 15.49 -6.50 11.89
CA GLU A 161 15.13 -6.14 10.52
C GLU A 161 13.65 -6.41 10.24
N GLY A 162 13.14 -7.56 10.68
CA GLY A 162 11.73 -7.91 10.47
C GLY A 162 10.79 -7.07 11.33
N ARG A 163 11.17 -6.78 12.58
CA ARG A 163 10.46 -5.81 13.43
C ARG A 163 10.41 -4.41 12.81
N ARG A 164 11.54 -3.90 12.32
CA ARG A 164 11.59 -2.62 11.59
C ARG A 164 10.67 -2.61 10.38
N THR A 165 10.59 -3.71 9.66
CA THR A 165 9.70 -3.87 8.50
C THR A 165 8.22 -3.88 8.93
N ASN A 166 7.90 -4.45 10.09
CA ASN A 166 6.53 -4.51 10.61
C ASN A 166 6.03 -3.14 11.10
N ARG A 167 6.91 -2.28 11.65
CA ARG A 167 6.59 -0.91 12.05
C ARG A 167 6.44 0.00 10.81
N ARG A 168 5.21 0.11 10.31
CA ARG A 168 4.90 0.82 9.07
C ARG A 168 3.48 1.41 9.07
N VAL A 169 3.24 2.32 8.14
CA VAL A 169 1.90 2.76 7.74
C VAL A 169 1.66 2.30 6.30
N GLU A 170 0.50 1.69 6.06
CA GLU A 170 0.06 1.33 4.71
C GLU A 170 -1.01 2.32 4.25
N ILE A 171 -0.91 2.77 2.99
CA ILE A 171 -1.93 3.56 2.33
C ILE A 171 -2.43 2.77 1.13
N LEU A 172 -3.68 2.32 1.21
CA LEU A 172 -4.32 1.50 0.19
C LEU A 172 -5.21 2.39 -0.68
N LEU A 173 -5.02 2.29 -1.99
CA LEU A 173 -5.65 3.13 -2.99
C LEU A 173 -6.53 2.28 -3.89
N TYR A 174 -7.83 2.33 -3.69
CA TYR A 174 -8.79 1.55 -4.45
C TYR A 174 -9.28 2.33 -5.66
N ALA A 175 -9.33 1.67 -6.81
CA ALA A 175 -9.83 2.30 -8.01
C ALA A 175 -11.36 2.41 -8.03
N THR A 176 -12.03 1.50 -7.35
CA THR A 176 -13.48 1.43 -7.21
C THR A 176 -13.79 1.21 -5.72
N PRO A 177 -14.80 1.88 -5.14
CA PRO A 177 -15.26 1.57 -3.79
C PRO A 177 -15.70 0.10 -3.67
N ALA A 178 -15.51 -0.48 -2.48
CA ALA A 178 -16.01 -1.80 -2.12
C ALA A 178 -17.55 -1.90 -2.11
#